data_AF-A0A7C1HDG6-F1
#
_entry.id   AF-A0A7C1HDG6-F1
#
_cell.length_a   1.000
_cell.length_b   1.000
_cell.length_c   1.000
_cell.angle_alpha   90.00
_cell.angle_beta   90.00
_cell.angle_gamma   90.00
#
_symmetry.space_group_name_H-M   'P 1'
#
loop_
_entity.id
_entity.type
_entity.pdbx_description
1 polymer ?
#
loop_
_entity_poly.entity_id
_entity_poly.type
_entity_poly.pdbx_seq_one_letter_code
_entity_poly.pdbx_strand_id
1 'polypeptide(L)'
;MNKKTPDRKQIRKFGLAIAIILIVLGVINFFYGERPLFFYTWSAALALVIIAVFVPILVAPLYRVALFVGHVLGWFNTRLLLGLIFYLVVTPISLILKIAGKDLLDRKIDRSDSSYWKFRSSDETTDKENYYRQF
;
A
#
# COMPACT_ATOMS: atom_id res chain seq x y z
N MET A 1 -10.90 8.62 -23.06
CA MET A 1 -10.10 8.74 -21.82
C MET A 1 -10.42 10.08 -21.16
N ASN A 2 -11.38 10.11 -20.23
CA ASN A 2 -11.85 11.36 -19.61
C ASN A 2 -10.76 11.93 -18.70
N LYS A 3 -10.09 13.02 -19.11
CA LYS A 3 -9.10 13.71 -18.29
C LYS A 3 -9.84 14.40 -17.14
N LYS A 4 -10.07 13.68 -16.03
CA LYS A 4 -10.50 14.30 -14.76
C LYS A 4 -9.40 15.26 -14.34
N THR A 5 -9.59 16.55 -14.63
CA THR A 5 -8.73 17.60 -14.12
C THR A 5 -8.76 17.53 -12.59
N PRO A 6 -7.61 17.60 -11.90
CA PRO A 6 -7.58 17.50 -10.45
C PRO A 6 -8.50 18.56 -9.83
N ASP A 7 -9.42 18.10 -8.98
CA ASP A 7 -10.40 18.95 -8.31
C ASP A 7 -9.66 20.00 -7.48
N ARG A 8 -10.05 21.27 -7.61
CA ARG A 8 -9.40 22.39 -6.91
C ARG A 8 -9.38 22.18 -5.40
N LYS A 9 -10.37 21.46 -4.84
CA LYS A 9 -10.40 21.10 -3.42
C LYS A 9 -9.26 20.15 -3.04
N GLN A 10 -8.89 19.20 -3.91
CA GLN A 10 -7.81 18.24 -3.65
C GLN A 10 -6.44 18.93 -3.66
N ILE A 11 -6.21 19.84 -4.61
CA ILE A 11 -4.98 20.65 -4.67
C ILE A 11 -4.83 21.49 -3.39
N ARG A 12 -5.92 22.10 -2.91
CA ARG A 12 -5.92 22.86 -1.64
C ARG A 12 -5.61 21.99 -0.43
N LYS A 13 -6.23 20.80 -0.32
CA LYS A 13 -5.95 19.85 0.77
C LYS A 13 -4.49 19.41 0.79
N PHE A 14 -3.93 19.13 -0.39
CA PHE A 14 -2.52 18.77 -0.53
C PHE A 14 -1.58 19.91 -0.10
N GLY A 15 -1.85 21.14 -0.55
CA GLY A 15 -1.11 22.32 -0.11
C GLY A 15 -1.17 22.53 1.41
N LEU A 16 -2.35 22.35 2.01
CA LEU A 16 -2.52 22.47 3.47
C LEU A 16 -1.79 21.36 4.23
N ALA A 17 -1.78 20.12 3.72
CA ALA A 17 -1.02 19.03 4.33
C ALA A 17 0.49 19.31 4.34
N ILE A 18 1.04 19.81 3.22
CA ILE A 18 2.45 20.23 3.13
C ILE A 18 2.73 21.36 4.12
N ALA A 19 1.85 22.35 4.22
CA ALA A 19 2.01 23.46 5.16
C ALA A 19 2.10 22.98 6.61
N ILE A 20 1.24 22.04 7.03
CA ILE A 20 1.29 21.46 8.37
C ILE A 20 2.63 20.75 8.63
N ILE A 21 3.08 19.91 7.67
CA ILE A 21 4.36 19.18 7.80
C ILE A 21 5.52 20.16 7.97
N LEU A 22 5.54 21.24 7.19
CA LEU A 22 6.58 22.27 7.29
C LEU A 22 6.53 23.05 8.61
N ILE A 23 5.34 23.35 9.15
CA ILE A 23 5.20 23.96 10.47
C ILE A 23 5.80 23.04 11.55
N VAL A 24 5.47 21.74 11.51
CA VAL A 24 6.00 20.76 12.47
C VAL A 24 7.53 20.67 12.37
N LEU A 25 8.08 20.60 11.16
CA LEU A 25 9.54 20.60 10.95
C LEU A 25 10.19 21.90 11.43
N GLY A 26 9.54 23.05 11.22
CA GLY A 26 10.01 24.35 11.71
C GLY A 26 10.05 24.43 13.23
N VAL A 27 9.06 23.85 13.91
CA VAL A 27 9.00 23.74 15.37
C VAL A 27 10.09 22.79 15.89
N ILE A 28 10.29 21.63 15.25
CA ILE A 28 11.35 20.69 15.64
C ILE A 28 12.73 21.34 15.47
N ASN A 29 12.97 22.05 14.37
CA ASN A 29 14.22 22.76 14.14
C ASN A 29 14.45 23.89 15.17
N PHE A 30 13.38 24.54 15.64
CA PHE A 30 13.43 25.54 16.71
C PHE A 30 13.89 24.96 18.05
N PHE A 31 13.51 23.72 18.37
CA PHE A 31 13.91 23.06 19.61
C PHE A 31 15.29 22.37 19.53
N TYR A 32 15.76 21.98 18.34
CA TYR A 32 16.96 21.13 18.18
C TYR A 32 18.08 21.71 17.29
N GLY A 33 17.93 22.88 16.67
CA GLY A 33 18.86 23.41 15.65
C GLY A 33 19.91 24.42 16.14
N GLU A 34 21.13 24.35 15.58
CA GLU A 34 22.17 25.37 15.80
C GLU A 34 21.86 26.69 15.05
N ARG A 35 22.21 27.80 15.71
CA ARG A 35 21.73 29.18 15.45
C ARG A 35 21.93 29.75 14.02
N PRO A 36 22.92 29.38 13.18
CA PRO A 36 23.12 30.08 11.89
C PRO A 36 22.37 29.46 10.68
N LEU A 37 22.03 28.16 10.70
CA LEU A 37 21.27 27.50 9.62
C LEU A 37 19.74 27.65 9.77
N PHE A 38 19.33 28.14 10.94
CA PHE A 38 17.95 28.34 11.34
C PHE A 38 17.19 29.34 10.45
N PHE A 39 17.80 30.48 10.12
CA PHE A 39 17.13 31.55 9.36
C PHE A 39 16.91 31.23 7.88
N TYR A 40 17.84 30.53 7.23
CA TYR A 40 17.71 30.15 5.82
C TYR A 40 16.66 29.07 5.60
N THR A 41 16.59 28.09 6.50
CA THR A 41 15.62 27.00 6.43
C THR A 41 14.20 27.48 6.76
N TRP A 42 14.04 28.36 7.75
CA TRP A 42 12.75 28.96 8.08
C TRP A 42 12.23 29.93 7.02
N SER A 43 13.08 30.79 6.45
CA SER A 43 12.66 31.72 5.39
C SER A 43 12.30 30.99 4.09
N ALA A 44 13.05 29.95 3.71
CA ALA A 44 12.71 29.10 2.57
C ALA A 44 11.41 28.32 2.81
N ALA A 45 11.22 27.75 4.01
CA ALA A 45 9.99 27.04 4.36
C ALA A 45 8.77 27.98 4.39
N LEU A 46 8.89 29.16 4.99
CA LEU A 46 7.82 30.14 5.08
C LEU A 46 7.46 30.72 3.70
N ALA A 47 8.46 31.05 2.87
CA ALA A 47 8.24 31.51 1.50
C ALA A 47 7.53 30.43 0.66
N LEU A 48 7.93 29.17 0.80
CA LEU A 48 7.29 28.05 0.10
C LEU A 48 5.85 27.81 0.58
N VAL A 49 5.58 27.95 1.88
CA VAL A 49 4.23 27.87 2.48
C VAL A 49 3.34 29.01 1.98
N ILE A 50 3.84 30.24 1.93
CA ILE A 50 3.10 31.39 1.41
C ILE A 50 2.77 31.19 -0.07
N ILE A 51 3.72 30.73 -0.88
CA ILE A 51 3.48 30.39 -2.29
C ILE A 51 2.44 29.27 -2.40
N ALA A 52 2.50 28.26 -1.53
CA ALA A 52 1.58 27.14 -1.53
C ALA A 52 0.14 27.51 -1.15
N VAL A 53 -0.03 28.49 -0.26
CA VAL A 53 -1.34 28.96 0.23
C VAL A 53 -1.97 29.98 -0.71
N PHE A 54 -1.18 30.96 -1.19
CA PHE A 54 -1.70 32.10 -1.95
C PHE A 54 -1.76 31.86 -3.47
N VAL A 55 -0.91 30.98 -4.03
CA VAL A 55 -0.88 30.69 -5.48
C VAL A 55 -1.02 29.19 -5.74
N PRO A 56 -2.21 28.59 -5.54
CA PRO A 56 -2.45 27.16 -5.80
C PRO A 56 -2.22 26.75 -7.27
N ILE A 57 -2.20 27.72 -8.19
CA ILE A 57 -1.85 27.53 -9.60
C ILE A 57 -0.38 27.14 -9.77
N LEU A 58 0.53 27.65 -8.93
CA LEU A 58 1.95 27.28 -8.95
C LEU A 58 2.18 25.89 -8.31
N VAL A 59 1.30 25.47 -7.40
CA VAL A 59 1.33 24.16 -6.73
C VAL A 59 0.73 23.05 -7.59
N ALA A 60 -0.09 23.40 -8.58
CA ALA A 60 -0.72 22.42 -9.48
C ALA A 60 0.28 21.50 -10.22
N PRO A 61 1.40 21.97 -10.81
CA PRO A 61 2.40 21.08 -11.40
C PRO A 61 3.09 20.19 -10.34
N LEU A 62 3.42 20.75 -9.17
CA LEU A 62 4.01 19.99 -8.07
C LEU A 62 3.08 18.86 -7.58
N TYR A 63 1.79 19.16 -7.44
CA TYR A 63 0.77 18.17 -7.08
C TYR A 63 0.68 17.04 -8.11
N ARG A 64 0.75 17.35 -9.41
CA ARG A 64 0.76 16.33 -10.46
C ARG A 64 2.00 15.44 -10.40
N VAL A 65 3.18 16.02 -10.21
CA VAL A 65 4.42 15.25 -10.05
C VAL A 65 4.34 14.38 -8.80
N ALA A 66 3.88 14.91 -7.68
CA ALA A 66 3.70 14.15 -6.45
C ALA A 66 2.72 12.98 -6.62
N LEU A 67 1.60 13.19 -7.31
CA LEU A 67 0.66 12.11 -7.62
C LEU A 67 1.28 11.06 -8.53
N PHE A 68 2.05 11.47 -9.54
CA PHE A 68 2.74 10.54 -10.44
C PHE A 68 3.75 9.68 -9.67
N VAL A 69 4.58 10.32 -8.84
CA VAL A 69 5.52 9.62 -7.96
C VAL A 69 4.77 8.68 -7.01
N GLY A 70 3.71 9.15 -6.37
CA GLY A 70 2.88 8.31 -5.49
C GLY A 70 2.28 7.09 -6.21
N HIS A 71 1.88 7.25 -7.47
CA HIS A 71 1.36 6.15 -8.28
C HIS A 71 2.45 5.12 -8.61
N VAL A 72 3.63 5.57 -9.05
CA VAL A 72 4.78 4.70 -9.33
C VAL A 72 5.25 3.99 -8.06
N LEU A 73 5.33 4.71 -6.96
CA LEU A 73 5.72 4.17 -5.66
C LEU A 73 4.70 3.14 -5.16
N GLY A 74 3.40 3.42 -5.30
CA GLY A 74 2.33 2.50 -4.93
C GLY A 74 2.40 1.21 -5.75
N TRP A 75 2.55 1.35 -7.07
CA TRP A 75 2.73 0.21 -7.98
C TRP A 75 3.96 -0.64 -7.60
N PHE A 76 5.09 0.01 -7.30
CA PHE A 76 6.30 -0.68 -6.87
C PHE A 76 6.10 -1.36 -5.51
N ASN A 77 5.55 -0.64 -4.54
CA ASN A 77 5.34 -1.13 -3.17
C ASN A 77 4.40 -2.34 -3.13
N THR A 78 3.29 -2.33 -3.88
CA THR A 78 2.39 -3.49 -3.94
C THR A 78 3.11 -4.74 -4.45
N ARG A 79 3.98 -4.59 -5.45
CA ARG A 79 4.74 -5.72 -6.03
C ARG A 79 5.85 -6.17 -5.11
N LEU A 80 6.53 -5.23 -4.47
CA LEU A 80 7.57 -5.48 -3.51
C LEU A 80 7.01 -6.24 -2.30
N LEU A 81 5.92 -5.73 -1.70
CA LEU A 81 5.25 -6.38 -0.57
C LEU A 81 4.74 -7.77 -0.95
N LEU A 82 4.09 -7.92 -2.10
CA LEU A 82 3.58 -9.21 -2.54
C LEU A 82 4.73 -10.21 -2.78
N GLY A 83 5.80 -9.78 -3.45
CA GLY A 83 6.99 -10.59 -3.65
C GLY A 83 7.64 -10.98 -2.32
N LEU A 84 7.79 -10.03 -1.40
CA LEU A 84 8.39 -10.27 -0.10
C LEU A 84 7.57 -11.26 0.73
N ILE A 85 6.25 -11.11 0.80
CA ILE A 85 5.36 -12.06 1.47
C ILE A 85 5.46 -13.44 0.80
N PHE A 86 5.45 -13.49 -0.53
CA PHE A 86 5.54 -14.77 -1.24
C PHE A 86 6.85 -15.50 -0.95
N TYR A 87 7.99 -14.81 -0.99
CA TYR A 87 9.30 -15.44 -0.81
C TYR A 87 9.69 -15.65 0.66
N LEU A 88 9.28 -14.78 1.59
CA LEU A 88 9.64 -14.90 3.01
C LEU A 88 8.62 -15.65 3.85
N VAL A 89 7.36 -15.75 3.41
CA VAL A 89 6.30 -16.42 4.18
C VAL A 89 5.81 -17.63 3.42
N VAL A 90 5.23 -17.45 2.23
CA VAL A 90 4.55 -18.54 1.50
C VAL A 90 5.54 -19.63 1.06
N THR A 91 6.67 -19.23 0.48
CA THR A 91 7.70 -20.15 -0.03
C THR A 91 8.32 -21.02 1.06
N PRO A 92 8.80 -20.48 2.21
CA PRO A 92 9.36 -21.32 3.25
C PRO A 92 8.31 -22.21 3.90
N ILE A 93 7.06 -21.75 4.06
CA ILE A 93 5.97 -22.62 4.53
C ILE A 93 5.78 -23.80 3.58
N SER A 94 5.72 -23.54 2.27
CA SER A 94 5.60 -24.59 1.26
C SER A 94 6.80 -25.54 1.27
N LEU A 95 8.01 -25.01 1.44
CA LEU A 95 9.23 -25.81 1.51
C LEU A 95 9.23 -26.71 2.75
N ILE A 96 8.86 -26.17 3.91
CA ILE A 96 8.74 -26.94 5.17
C ILE A 96 7.70 -28.05 5.01
N LEU A 97 6.53 -27.77 4.44
CA LEU A 97 5.50 -28.78 4.18
C LEU A 97 5.99 -29.87 3.23
N LYS A 98 6.75 -29.48 2.19
CA LYS A 98 7.33 -30.41 1.21
C LYS A 98 8.40 -31.31 1.85
N ILE A 99 9.27 -30.74 2.70
CA ILE A 99 10.28 -31.51 3.45
C ILE A 99 9.61 -32.44 4.48
N ALA A 100 8.55 -31.97 5.14
CA ALA A 100 7.74 -32.78 6.05
C ALA A 100 6.90 -33.87 5.34
N GLY A 101 6.99 -33.97 4.02
CA GLY A 101 6.28 -34.97 3.22
C GLY A 101 4.77 -34.77 3.14
N LYS A 102 4.25 -33.64 3.64
CA LYS A 102 2.82 -33.32 3.63
C LYS A 102 2.42 -32.80 2.26
N ASP A 103 1.65 -33.60 1.54
CA ASP A 103 0.96 -33.17 0.33
C ASP A 103 -0.46 -32.72 0.69
N LEU A 104 -0.66 -31.42 0.89
CA LEU A 104 -1.98 -30.88 1.26
C LEU A 104 -2.96 -30.84 0.10
N LEU A 105 -2.47 -30.92 -1.14
CA LEU A 105 -3.30 -30.80 -2.35
C LEU A 105 -3.44 -32.14 -3.08
N ASP A 106 -2.98 -33.25 -2.50
CA ASP A 106 -2.91 -34.57 -3.14
C ASP A 106 -2.42 -34.49 -4.59
N ARG A 107 -1.33 -33.74 -4.79
CA ARG A 107 -0.74 -33.51 -6.10
C ARG A 107 0.03 -34.71 -6.62
N LYS A 108 0.38 -35.67 -5.76
CA LYS A 108 1.00 -36.93 -6.16
C LYS A 108 0.02 -37.75 -7.01
N ILE A 109 0.38 -37.94 -8.27
CA ILE A 109 -0.35 -38.80 -9.22
C ILE A 109 -0.01 -40.25 -8.88
N ASP A 110 -0.91 -40.94 -8.17
CA ASP A 110 -0.86 -42.38 -7.98
C ASP A 110 -1.45 -43.12 -9.19
N ARG A 111 -0.60 -43.80 -9.98
CA ARG A 111 -1.02 -44.52 -11.19
C ARG A 111 -1.74 -45.84 -10.90
N SER A 112 -1.73 -46.30 -9.65
CA SER A 112 -2.47 -47.49 -9.22
C SER A 112 -3.92 -47.19 -8.87
N ASP A 113 -4.25 -45.91 -8.70
CA ASP A 113 -5.58 -45.49 -8.29
C ASP A 113 -6.53 -45.41 -9.49
N SER A 114 -7.73 -45.98 -9.34
CA SER A 114 -8.71 -46.06 -10.43
C SER A 114 -9.41 -44.71 -10.72
N SER A 115 -9.42 -43.81 -9.74
CA SER A 115 -10.01 -42.47 -9.85
C SER A 115 -9.53 -41.57 -8.71
N TYR A 116 -9.13 -40.33 -9.02
CA TYR A 116 -8.81 -39.30 -8.02
C TYR A 116 -10.05 -38.63 -7.42
N TRP A 117 -11.25 -39.13 -7.73
CA TRP A 117 -12.50 -38.55 -7.24
C TRP A 117 -12.66 -38.79 -5.74
N LYS A 118 -12.59 -37.72 -4.94
CA LYS A 118 -12.92 -37.77 -3.52
C LYS A 118 -14.44 -37.81 -3.33
N PHE A 119 -14.98 -38.98 -3.03
CA PHE A 119 -16.35 -39.10 -2.58
C PHE A 119 -16.54 -38.35 -1.26
N ARG A 120 -17.49 -37.42 -1.23
CA ARG A 120 -17.96 -36.82 0.02
C ARG A 120 -18.92 -37.80 0.68
N SER A 121 -18.65 -38.17 1.93
CA SER A 121 -19.56 -39.00 2.71
C SER A 121 -20.86 -38.23 2.96
N SER A 122 -21.99 -38.92 2.83
CA SER A 122 -23.33 -38.37 3.12
C SER A 122 -23.53 -37.99 4.59
N ASP A 123 -22.61 -38.39 5.46
CA ASP A 123 -22.62 -38.13 6.90
C ASP A 123 -22.12 -36.71 7.27
N GLU A 124 -21.45 -36.01 6.35
CA GLU A 124 -21.13 -34.59 6.52
C GLU A 124 -22.35 -33.72 6.17
N THR A 125 -23.38 -33.86 7.00
CA THR A 125 -24.50 -32.91 7.21
C THR A 125 -25.17 -32.41 5.93
N THR A 126 -26.10 -33.20 5.41
CA THR A 126 -27.17 -32.71 4.53
C THR A 126 -28.21 -31.95 5.36
N ASP A 127 -27.76 -31.01 6.19
CA ASP A 127 -28.67 -30.11 6.89
C ASP A 127 -28.93 -28.92 5.95
N LYS A 128 -30.20 -28.69 5.61
CA LYS A 128 -30.58 -27.59 4.71
C LYS A 128 -30.10 -26.25 5.25
N GLU A 129 -29.94 -26.12 6.56
CA GLU A 129 -29.48 -24.91 7.22
C GLU A 129 -28.04 -24.52 6.83
N ASN A 130 -27.17 -25.50 6.55
CA ASN A 130 -25.79 -25.24 6.13
C ASN A 130 -25.70 -24.63 4.73
N TYR A 131 -26.69 -24.87 3.85
CA TYR A 131 -26.74 -24.25 2.52
C TYR A 131 -27.09 -22.75 2.59
N TYR A 132 -27.88 -22.33 3.59
CA TYR A 132 -28.24 -20.92 3.76
C TYR A 132 -27.10 -20.06 4.35
N ARG A 133 -26.06 -20.68 4.91
CA ARG A 133 -24.92 -19.99 5.55
C ARG A 133 -23.66 -19.92 4.68
N GLN A 134 -23.75 -20.27 3.40
CA GLN A 134 -22.60 -20.31 2.47
C GLN A 134 -22.27 -18.95 1.81
N PHE A 135 -23.15 -17.95 1.95
CA PHE A 135 -22.96 -16.58 1.44
C PHE A 135 -23.03 -15.57 2.60
#